data_AF-A0A920L977-F1
#
_entry.id   AF-A0A920L977-F1
#
_cell.length_a   1.000
_cell.length_b   1.000
_cell.length_c   1.000
_cell.angle_alpha   90.00
_cell.angle_beta   90.00
_cell.angle_gamma   90.00
#
_symmetry.space_group_name_H-M   'P 1'
#
loop_
_entity.id
_entity.type
_entity.pdbx_description
1 polymer ?
#
loop_
_entity_poly.entity_id
_entity_poly.type
_entity_poly.pdbx_seq_one_letter_code
_entity_poly.pdbx_strand_id
1 'polypeptide(L)'
;MGFILVEMKNVVINMFRWLSGAKDFGTDLSTYRIYLINHEVGHYLGWGHTDCPSENAIAPVMMQQSKSTNSCIPNGWPIYERIKLLYSTP
;
A
#
# COMPACT_ATOMS: atom_id res chain seq x y z
N MET A 1 -4.68 -8.82 -15.80
CA MET A 1 -4.07 -8.27 -14.56
C MET A 1 -4.54 -6.83 -14.44
N GLY A 2 -5.66 -6.58 -13.77
CA GLY A 2 -6.27 -5.25 -13.70
C GLY A 2 -5.53 -4.41 -12.65
N PHE A 3 -4.76 -3.44 -13.11
CA PHE A 3 -4.15 -2.41 -12.26
C PHE A 3 -5.27 -1.47 -11.82
N ILE A 4 -5.29 -1.15 -10.54
CA ILE A 4 -6.27 -0.24 -9.96
C ILE A 4 -6.10 1.11 -10.66
N LEU A 5 -7.21 1.73 -11.05
CA LEU A 5 -7.23 2.95 -11.85
C LEU A 5 -7.72 4.09 -10.96
N VAL A 6 -6.92 5.14 -10.84
CA VAL A 6 -7.37 6.43 -10.31
C VAL A 6 -7.82 7.28 -11.48
N GLU A 7 -9.12 7.54 -11.58
CA GLU A 7 -9.66 8.59 -12.46
C GLU A 7 -9.75 9.88 -11.65
N MET A 8 -9.48 11.03 -12.28
CA MET A 8 -9.01 12.30 -11.69
C MET A 8 -9.73 12.88 -10.44
N LYS A 9 -10.83 12.30 -9.97
CA LYS A 9 -11.52 12.70 -8.73
C LYS A 9 -12.05 11.54 -7.87
N ASN A 10 -11.83 10.29 -8.27
CA ASN A 10 -12.41 9.13 -7.59
C ASN A 10 -11.34 8.09 -7.26
N VAL A 11 -11.45 7.52 -6.06
CA VAL A 11 -10.75 6.28 -5.70
C VAL A 11 -11.61 5.12 -6.17
N VAL A 12 -11.12 4.37 -7.16
CA VAL A 12 -11.80 3.17 -7.67
C VAL A 12 -11.03 1.96 -7.18
N ILE A 13 -11.73 0.99 -6.59
CA ILE A 13 -11.11 -0.23 -6.08
C ILE A 13 -11.52 -1.42 -6.95
N ASN A 14 -10.54 -2.26 -7.30
CA ASN A 14 -10.81 -3.50 -8.00
C ASN A 14 -11.57 -4.50 -7.10
N MET A 15 -12.78 -4.89 -7.50
CA MET A 15 -13.65 -5.79 -6.72
C MET A 15 -13.01 -7.16 -6.44
N PHE A 16 -12.31 -7.75 -7.43
CA PHE A 16 -11.64 -9.03 -7.22
C PHE A 16 -10.57 -8.91 -6.13
N ARG A 17 -9.76 -7.85 -6.15
CA ARG A 17 -8.77 -7.58 -5.11
C ARG A 17 -9.42 -7.34 -3.75
N TRP A 18 -10.51 -6.59 -3.69
CA TRP A 18 -11.25 -6.35 -2.45
C TRP A 18 -11.73 -7.64 -1.77
N LEU A 19 -12.16 -8.62 -2.57
CA LEU A 19 -12.65 -9.90 -2.08
C LEU A 19 -11.52 -10.90 -1.79
N SER A 20 -10.51 -10.97 -2.65
CA SER A 20 -9.49 -12.03 -2.63
C SER A 20 -8.17 -11.65 -2.00
N GLY A 21 -7.91 -10.36 -1.78
CA GLY A 21 -6.63 -9.90 -1.24
C GLY A 21 -5.46 -10.00 -2.22
N ALA A 22 -4.25 -9.96 -1.66
CA ALA A 22 -3.00 -10.24 -2.35
C ALA A 22 -2.23 -11.35 -1.63
N LYS A 23 -1.42 -12.10 -2.39
CA LYS A 23 -0.72 -13.30 -1.91
C LYS A 23 0.07 -13.05 -0.63
N ASP A 24 0.80 -11.94 -0.56
CA ASP A 24 1.73 -11.66 0.53
C ASP A 24 1.01 -11.27 1.83
N PHE A 25 -0.29 -10.98 1.79
CA PHE A 25 -1.14 -10.77 2.98
C PHE A 25 -1.75 -12.08 3.51
N GLY A 26 -1.60 -13.20 2.80
CA GLY A 26 -2.18 -14.49 3.19
C GLY A 26 -3.69 -14.39 3.40
N THR A 27 -4.15 -14.71 4.62
CA THR A 27 -5.56 -14.65 5.02
C THR A 27 -5.97 -13.33 5.66
N ASP A 28 -5.03 -12.38 5.85
CA ASP A 28 -5.31 -11.09 6.48
C ASP A 28 -5.90 -10.08 5.49
N LEU A 29 -7.17 -10.33 5.12
CA LEU A 29 -7.94 -9.43 4.27
C LEU A 29 -8.21 -8.08 4.93
N SER A 30 -8.25 -8.01 6.25
CA SER A 30 -8.49 -6.77 6.99
C SER A 30 -7.35 -5.78 6.75
N THR A 31 -6.11 -6.22 6.97
CA THR A 31 -4.93 -5.38 6.71
C THR A 31 -4.78 -5.07 5.23
N TYR A 32 -5.08 -6.03 4.34
CA TYR A 32 -5.07 -5.78 2.90
C TYR A 32 -6.06 -4.68 2.47
N ARG A 33 -7.29 -4.67 3.01
CA ARG A 33 -8.28 -3.65 2.66
C ARG A 33 -7.90 -2.26 3.15
N ILE A 34 -7.31 -2.17 4.35
CA ILE A 34 -6.75 -0.93 4.87
C ILE A 34 -5.64 -0.43 3.95
N TYR A 35 -4.69 -1.31 3.59
CA TYR A 35 -3.65 -1.02 2.61
C TYR A 35 -4.23 -0.49 1.30
N LEU A 36 -5.17 -1.22 0.71
CA LEU A 36 -5.75 -0.92 -0.59
C LEU A 36 -6.42 0.46 -0.60
N ILE A 37 -7.21 0.77 0.43
CA ILE A 37 -7.85 2.09 0.56
C ILE A 37 -6.78 3.17 0.70
N ASN A 38 -5.83 3.01 1.63
CA ASN A 38 -4.83 4.05 1.89
C ASN A 38 -3.88 4.25 0.71
N HIS A 39 -3.57 3.22 -0.06
CA HIS A 39 -2.75 3.29 -1.26
C HIS A 39 -3.42 4.14 -2.35
N GLU A 40 -4.69 3.86 -2.65
CA GLU A 40 -5.43 4.62 -3.66
C GLU A 40 -5.75 6.04 -3.19
N VAL A 41 -6.02 6.24 -1.89
CA VAL A 41 -6.13 7.59 -1.31
C VAL A 41 -4.80 8.33 -1.41
N GLY A 42 -3.67 7.64 -1.21
CA GLY A 42 -2.34 8.22 -1.42
C GLY A 42 -2.14 8.69 -2.86
N HIS A 43 -2.54 7.88 -3.86
CA HIS A 43 -2.56 8.31 -5.25
C HIS A 43 -3.47 9.51 -5.50
N TYR A 44 -4.67 9.53 -4.90
CA TYR A 44 -5.57 10.67 -4.97
C TYR A 44 -4.94 11.95 -4.39
N LEU A 45 -4.12 11.83 -3.34
CA LEU A 45 -3.35 12.92 -2.74
C LEU A 45 -2.06 13.26 -3.52
N GLY A 46 -1.81 12.63 -4.66
CA GLY A 46 -0.67 12.89 -5.53
C GLY A 46 0.61 12.15 -5.16
N TRP A 47 0.54 11.13 -4.28
CA TRP A 47 1.71 10.35 -3.89
C TRP A 47 1.99 9.26 -4.94
N GLY A 48 3.27 9.14 -5.32
CA GLY A 48 3.75 8.11 -6.23
C GLY A 48 4.09 6.81 -5.48
N HIS A 49 4.36 5.75 -6.25
CA HIS A 49 4.83 4.49 -5.68
C HIS A 49 6.20 4.63 -5.02
N THR A 50 6.46 3.77 -4.04
CA THR A 50 7.77 3.60 -3.40
C THR A 50 8.20 2.14 -3.41
N ASP A 51 9.49 1.89 -3.22
CA ASP A 51 10.02 0.53 -3.10
C ASP A 51 10.11 0.08 -1.64
N CYS A 52 10.33 -1.22 -1.45
CA CYS A 52 10.68 -1.78 -0.16
C CYS A 52 12.05 -1.23 0.29
N PRO A 53 12.13 -0.51 1.43
CA PRO A 53 13.35 0.19 1.83
C PRO A 53 14.49 -0.74 2.28
N SER A 54 14.15 -1.89 2.86
CA SER A 54 15.09 -2.94 3.22
C SER A 54 14.35 -4.25 3.50
N GLU A 55 15.08 -5.36 3.54
CA GLU A 55 14.56 -6.63 4.02
C GLU A 55 13.99 -6.51 5.44
N ASN A 56 12.85 -7.16 5.67
CA ASN A 56 12.06 -7.18 6.90
C ASN A 56 11.59 -5.80 7.41
N ALA A 57 11.75 -4.73 6.63
CA ALA A 57 11.13 -3.45 6.96
C ALA A 57 9.62 -3.50 6.79
N ILE A 58 8.91 -2.61 7.50
CA ILE A 58 7.50 -2.37 7.25
C ILE A 58 7.35 -1.82 5.83
N ALA A 59 6.50 -2.46 5.02
CA ALA A 59 6.20 -1.98 3.68
C ALA A 59 5.59 -0.57 3.75
N PRO A 60 6.15 0.43 3.03
CA PRO A 60 5.52 1.73 2.89
C PRO A 60 4.11 1.59 2.31
N VAL A 61 3.17 2.46 2.69
CA VAL A 61 1.79 2.34 2.22
C VAL A 61 1.70 2.56 0.70
N MET A 62 2.61 3.37 0.17
CA MET A 62 2.74 3.63 -1.27
C MET A 62 3.56 2.57 -2.01
N MET A 63 4.04 1.52 -1.34
CA MET A 63 4.55 0.34 -2.04
C MET A 63 3.40 -0.38 -2.76
N GLN A 64 3.65 -0.91 -3.96
CA GLN A 64 2.64 -1.65 -4.71
C GLN A 64 2.47 -3.10 -4.18
N GLN A 65 2.08 -3.23 -2.91
CA GLN A 65 1.96 -4.50 -2.16
C GLN A 65 0.93 -5.48 -2.77
N SER A 66 -0.02 -5.00 -3.59
CA SER A 66 -0.92 -5.87 -4.37
C SER A 66 -0.21 -6.73 -5.42
N LYS A 67 1.03 -6.38 -5.81
CA LYS A 67 1.88 -7.20 -6.68
C LYS A 67 2.77 -8.12 -5.86
N SER A 68 3.55 -7.54 -4.97
CA SER A 68 4.34 -8.24 -3.96
C SER A 68 4.85 -7.23 -2.93
N THR A 69 5.16 -7.70 -1.72
CA THR A 69 5.92 -6.95 -0.70
C THR A 69 7.43 -7.19 -0.80
N ASN A 70 7.91 -7.96 -1.78
CA ASN A 70 9.30 -8.41 -1.85
C ASN A 70 9.70 -9.05 -0.50
N SER A 71 10.72 -8.49 0.18
CA SER A 71 11.14 -8.91 1.52
C SER A 71 10.60 -8.01 2.64
N CYS A 72 9.69 -7.08 2.35
CA CYS A 72 9.05 -6.24 3.36
C CYS A 72 7.87 -6.95 4.02
N ILE A 73 7.59 -6.54 5.25
CA ILE A 73 6.42 -6.97 6.02
C ILE A 73 5.18 -6.20 5.49
N PRO A 74 4.12 -6.89 5.03
CA PRO A 74 2.89 -6.24 4.57
C PRO A 74 2.29 -5.31 5.60
N ASN A 75 1.79 -4.15 5.16
CA ASN A 75 1.28 -3.12 6.07
C ASN A 75 0.26 -2.21 5.38
N GLY A 76 -0.79 -1.84 6.12
CA GLY A 76 -1.87 -1.00 5.60
C GLY A 76 -1.82 0.47 5.97
N TRP A 77 -1.01 0.87 6.95
CA TRP A 77 -1.01 2.23 7.46
C TRP A 77 0.24 3.01 7.03
N PRO A 78 0.20 4.35 6.93
CA PRO A 78 1.37 5.17 6.58
C PRO A 78 2.38 5.29 7.75
N ILE A 79 2.73 4.17 8.37
CA ILE A 79 3.63 4.10 9.54
C ILE A 79 5.05 4.40 9.10
N TYR A 80 5.51 3.83 7.98
CA TYR A 80 6.84 4.08 7.46
C TYR A 80 7.04 5.57 7.15
N GLU A 81 6.07 6.18 6.47
CA GLU A 81 6.07 7.59 6.12
C GLU A 81 6.02 8.47 7.37
N ARG A 82 5.21 8.11 8.37
CA ARG A 82 5.18 8.81 9.67
C ARG A 82 6.52 8.75 10.39
N ILE A 83 7.15 7.57 10.48
CA ILE A 83 8.47 7.40 11.10
C ILE A 83 9.50 8.25 10.35
N LYS A 84 9.51 8.19 9.02
CA LYS A 84 10.41 9.01 8.21
C LYS A 84 10.19 10.50 8.49
N LEU A 85 8.95 10.97 8.58
CA LEU A 85 8.65 12.38 8.91
C LEU A 85 9.12 12.78 10.31
N LEU A 86 8.95 11.92 11.32
CA LEU A 86 9.31 12.23 12.71
C LEU A 86 10.82 12.19 12.98
N TYR A 87 11.57 11.37 12.24
CA TYR A 87 12.99 11.11 12.50
C TYR A 87 13.93 11.56 11.38
N SER A 88 13.43 12.15 10.29
CA SER A 88 14.26 12.70 9.20
C SER A 88 14.35 14.23 9.20
N THR A 89 13.75 14.92 10.17
CA THR A 89 14.05 16.33 10.43
C THR A 89 15.36 16.45 11.22
N PRO A 90 16.31 17.31 10.81
CA PRO A 90 17.54 17.57 11.55
C PRO A 90 17.29 18.18 12.94
#